data_AF-A0A0U1LK80-F1
#
_entry.id   AF-A0A0U1LK80-F1
#
_cell.length_a   1.000
_cell.length_b   1.000
_cell.length_c   1.000
_cell.angle_alpha   90.00
_cell.angle_beta   90.00
_cell.angle_gamma   90.00
#
_symmetry.space_group_name_H-M   'P 1'
#
loop_
_entity.id
_entity.type
_entity.pdbx_description
1 polymer ?
#
loop_
_entity_poly.entity_id
_entity_poly.type
_entity_poly.pdbx_seq_one_letter_code
_entity_poly.pdbx_strand_id
1 'polypeptide(L)'
;MLIKESHVDVPTKASGQDGSMRIYVFHPTIPGYPNARFPGVVVFSEIYQGQFARQIAGQGYICVAPSSYHEFTGPEALKYDAEDTDKGNLWKISKKVAAYDEDASLSVDYLLSLPTCNGRVGATGMCLGGHLAYRCALDQRVKAAVCYFATDIHSATLGEGKKDNSLARAGDIKGELVMIFGKNDNHVPPEGRDLIRKTLHEKGVLFSFYEVAWAQHAFIRDELSKGRYDPAISKTCFEMLLELFGRTLKLDLGDHDGKELKIENAHDVNCQDLFTPTPLRERGCLLPHLGALKFNTLPSSQGGQRPFNMRVNLNFLVFQVFDINDNQDPLAQEEILTRQADILYQRDLYRIQRGPRIVYLSIYGFDVLPSQQGGDSDEILQDLSDLLPIWRRTEWRTAIVRKNTVSGEIEWQTDLVAPHCMDRNVLRVLELCPVYINVLDLIEVKRLKDRVSRVALLQEPTNIPIFMIMKMASFARDVCAMQREVEVYAHLFATAANNLAPDFLGYVYEEHEDRVVGFLMEDFEGRWANADDLEECFDVVTDLHNVGIIHGDLHPSNFIVHEDFGVRVIDFESAEIHRTGNAFVDEEALQEKKDEEIRQLETILLGSPGPSVS
;
A
#
# COMPACT_ATOMS: atom_id res chain seq x y z
N MET A 1 -6.23 6.20 -20.88
CA MET A 1 -6.09 6.16 -22.36
C MET A 1 -5.51 4.82 -22.76
N LEU A 2 -5.75 4.33 -23.98
CA LEU A 2 -5.04 3.15 -24.49
C LEU A 2 -3.56 3.49 -24.67
N ILE A 3 -2.67 2.55 -24.37
CA ILE A 3 -1.22 2.76 -24.42
C ILE A 3 -0.64 1.80 -25.45
N LYS A 4 0.16 2.33 -26.37
CA LYS A 4 1.00 1.54 -27.27
C LYS A 4 2.42 1.52 -26.71
N GLU A 5 2.91 0.34 -26.43
CA GLU A 5 4.27 0.13 -25.98
C GLU A 5 5.20 -0.17 -27.16
N SER A 6 6.35 0.47 -27.15
CA SER A 6 7.43 0.24 -28.12
C SER A 6 8.77 0.59 -27.48
N HIS A 7 9.85 0.49 -28.23
CA HIS A 7 11.15 1.01 -27.81
C HIS A 7 11.86 1.65 -29.00
N VAL A 8 12.84 2.49 -28.70
CA VAL A 8 13.81 3.01 -29.66
C VAL A 8 15.20 2.83 -29.08
N ASP A 9 16.16 2.48 -29.92
CA ASP A 9 17.56 2.41 -29.55
C ASP A 9 18.26 3.66 -30.12
N VAL A 10 18.82 4.49 -29.24
CA VAL A 10 19.51 5.73 -29.63
C VAL A 10 21.02 5.55 -29.52
N PRO A 11 21.81 6.14 -30.44
CA PRO A 11 23.26 6.13 -30.31
C PRO A 11 23.68 7.01 -29.14
N THR A 12 24.64 6.54 -28.35
CA THR A 12 25.20 7.24 -27.18
C THR A 12 26.71 7.20 -27.24
N LYS A 13 27.35 8.25 -26.75
CA LYS A 13 28.81 8.33 -26.57
C LYS A 13 29.19 8.32 -25.09
N ALA A 14 28.25 7.91 -24.23
CA ALA A 14 28.44 7.82 -22.80
C ALA A 14 29.70 7.01 -22.51
N SER A 15 30.62 7.60 -21.73
CA SER A 15 31.94 7.04 -21.40
C SER A 15 33.02 7.07 -22.49
N GLY A 16 32.80 7.77 -23.61
CA GLY A 16 33.81 7.96 -24.66
C GLY A 16 33.96 6.78 -25.63
N GLN A 17 32.93 5.93 -25.71
CA GLN A 17 32.81 4.81 -26.65
C GLN A 17 31.47 4.91 -27.37
N ASP A 18 31.40 4.44 -28.62
CA ASP A 18 30.13 4.34 -29.32
C ASP A 18 29.30 3.20 -28.71
N GLY A 19 28.11 3.52 -28.22
CA GLY A 19 27.17 2.59 -27.62
C GLY A 19 25.73 2.84 -28.09
N SER A 20 24.78 2.10 -27.53
CA SER A 20 23.36 2.32 -27.77
C SER A 20 22.57 2.22 -26.47
N MET A 21 21.67 3.17 -26.25
CA MET A 21 20.74 3.17 -25.13
C MET A 21 19.34 2.86 -25.62
N ARG A 22 18.69 1.86 -25.00
CA ARG A 22 17.27 1.62 -25.21
C ARG A 22 16.42 2.59 -24.39
N ILE A 23 15.47 3.22 -25.07
CA ILE A 23 14.40 4.01 -24.48
C ILE A 23 13.08 3.26 -24.71
N TYR A 24 12.44 2.81 -23.63
CA TYR A 24 11.09 2.26 -23.69
C TYR A 24 10.08 3.39 -23.83
N VAL A 25 9.05 3.19 -24.63
CA VAL A 25 8.09 4.23 -25.02
C VAL A 25 6.68 3.74 -24.73
N PHE A 26 5.97 4.51 -23.91
CA PHE A 26 4.58 4.29 -23.54
C PHE A 26 3.76 5.43 -24.15
N HIS A 27 3.24 5.20 -25.35
CA HIS A 27 2.58 6.23 -26.13
C HIS A 27 1.05 6.15 -25.95
N PRO A 28 0.38 7.19 -25.42
CA PRO A 28 -1.06 7.23 -25.36
C PRO A 28 -1.65 7.32 -26.77
N THR A 29 -2.73 6.59 -27.02
CA THR A 29 -3.43 6.59 -28.30
C THR A 29 -4.91 6.87 -28.06
N ILE A 30 -5.50 7.65 -28.98
CA ILE A 30 -6.93 7.96 -28.96
C ILE A 30 -7.50 7.49 -30.31
N PRO A 31 -8.43 6.52 -30.31
CA PRO A 31 -9.10 6.08 -31.53
C PRO A 31 -9.70 7.26 -32.31
N GLY A 32 -9.44 7.33 -33.62
CA GLY A 32 -9.90 8.42 -34.48
C GLY A 32 -9.01 9.67 -34.51
N TYR A 33 -7.99 9.78 -33.63
CA TYR A 33 -7.11 10.96 -33.54
C TYR A 33 -5.61 10.55 -33.63
N PRO A 34 -5.13 10.10 -34.80
CA PRO A 34 -3.76 9.62 -34.98
C PRO A 34 -2.69 10.71 -34.78
N ASN A 35 -3.09 11.99 -34.89
CA ASN A 35 -2.21 13.16 -34.73
C ASN A 35 -2.47 13.90 -33.40
N ALA A 36 -3.14 13.26 -32.44
CA ALA A 36 -3.30 13.84 -31.11
C ALA A 36 -1.92 14.15 -30.52
N ARG A 37 -1.77 15.36 -29.98
CA ARG A 37 -0.51 15.81 -29.36
C ARG A 37 -0.61 15.74 -27.85
N PHE A 38 0.45 15.25 -27.23
CA PHE A 38 0.54 15.02 -25.79
C PHE A 38 1.84 15.61 -25.24
N PRO A 39 1.85 16.06 -23.98
CA PRO A 39 3.12 16.33 -23.30
C PRO A 39 3.98 15.08 -23.16
N GLY A 40 5.30 15.27 -23.15
CA GLY A 40 6.28 14.21 -22.92
C GLY A 40 6.72 14.15 -21.47
N VAL A 41 7.01 12.94 -20.96
CA VAL A 41 7.57 12.74 -19.62
C VAL A 41 8.72 11.73 -19.70
N VAL A 42 9.91 12.14 -19.26
CA VAL A 42 11.01 11.20 -19.03
C VAL A 42 10.81 10.57 -17.66
N VAL A 43 10.65 9.24 -17.62
CA VAL A 43 10.44 8.47 -16.40
C VAL A 43 11.73 7.70 -16.12
N PHE A 44 12.51 8.21 -15.17
CA PHE A 44 13.68 7.50 -14.67
C PHE A 44 13.21 6.45 -13.68
N SER A 45 13.47 5.21 -14.05
CA SER A 45 13.08 4.08 -13.23
C SER A 45 13.88 4.05 -11.93
N GLU A 46 13.35 3.32 -10.95
CA GLU A 46 14.23 2.53 -10.09
C GLU A 46 14.81 1.37 -10.94
N ILE A 47 15.18 0.26 -10.33
CA ILE A 47 15.62 -0.93 -11.06
C ILE A 47 14.48 -1.63 -11.85
N TYR A 48 13.26 -1.05 -11.90
CA TYR A 48 12.03 -1.59 -12.53
C TYR A 48 11.32 -0.55 -13.42
N GLN A 49 11.18 -0.82 -14.72
CA GLN A 49 11.00 0.23 -15.74
C GLN A 49 9.55 0.50 -16.21
N GLY A 50 8.59 -0.41 -15.98
CA GLY A 50 7.36 -0.43 -16.80
C GLY A 50 6.07 0.14 -16.19
N GLN A 51 5.75 -0.21 -14.94
CA GLN A 51 4.39 -0.01 -14.40
C GLN A 51 4.05 1.46 -14.17
N PHE A 52 4.96 2.24 -13.59
CA PHE A 52 4.75 3.65 -13.30
C PHE A 52 4.60 4.50 -14.58
N ALA A 53 5.41 4.21 -15.59
CA ALA A 53 5.32 4.86 -16.89
C ALA A 53 3.98 4.58 -17.58
N ARG A 54 3.42 3.37 -17.45
CA ARG A 54 2.06 3.05 -17.96
C ARG A 54 0.99 3.88 -17.25
N GLN A 55 1.06 4.04 -15.93
CA GLN A 55 0.08 4.83 -15.18
C GLN A 55 0.06 6.29 -15.65
N ILE A 56 1.24 6.89 -15.79
CA ILE A 56 1.36 8.27 -16.27
C ILE A 56 0.90 8.35 -17.74
N ALA A 57 1.31 7.41 -18.60
CA ALA A 57 0.86 7.41 -19.99
C ALA A 57 -0.66 7.28 -20.14
N GLY A 58 -1.29 6.49 -19.25
CA GLY A 58 -2.74 6.35 -19.16
C GLY A 58 -3.46 7.67 -18.91
N GLN A 59 -2.79 8.65 -18.29
CA GLN A 59 -3.30 10.00 -18.01
C GLN A 59 -3.08 10.99 -19.16
N GLY A 60 -2.58 10.54 -20.32
CA GLY A 60 -2.42 11.36 -21.52
C GLY A 60 -1.07 12.07 -21.63
N TYR A 61 0.00 11.36 -21.29
CA TYR A 61 1.40 11.81 -21.46
C TYR A 61 2.15 10.77 -22.30
N ILE A 62 3.05 11.18 -23.19
CA ILE A 62 3.99 10.23 -23.80
C ILE A 62 5.11 9.99 -22.78
N CYS A 63 5.19 8.79 -22.23
CA CYS A 63 6.24 8.46 -21.26
C CYS A 63 7.38 7.72 -21.96
N VAL A 64 8.61 8.13 -21.65
CA VAL A 64 9.82 7.46 -22.11
C VAL A 64 10.67 7.05 -20.91
N ALA A 65 11.13 5.80 -20.88
CA ALA A 65 11.94 5.26 -19.81
C ALA A 65 13.30 4.79 -20.36
N PRO A 66 14.37 5.57 -20.19
CA PRO A 66 15.71 5.19 -20.64
C PRO A 66 16.33 4.11 -19.75
N SER A 67 17.06 3.17 -20.36
CA SER A 67 17.78 2.12 -19.64
C SER A 67 19.04 2.69 -18.97
N SER A 68 18.97 3.08 -17.69
CA SER A 68 20.02 3.86 -17.02
C SER A 68 21.39 3.18 -16.86
N TYR A 69 21.50 1.86 -17.08
CA TYR A 69 22.74 1.09 -16.96
C TYR A 69 23.19 0.44 -18.28
N HIS A 70 22.81 1.02 -19.42
CA HIS A 70 23.11 0.50 -20.77
C HIS A 70 24.61 0.29 -21.05
N GLU A 71 25.52 0.94 -20.31
CA GLU A 71 26.96 0.72 -20.41
C GLU A 71 27.46 -0.56 -19.71
N PHE A 72 26.66 -1.11 -18.81
CA PHE A 72 27.03 -2.24 -17.95
C PHE A 72 26.20 -3.50 -18.23
N THR A 73 24.95 -3.33 -18.63
CA THR A 73 24.02 -4.43 -18.84
C THR A 73 23.04 -4.12 -19.97
N GLY A 74 22.36 -5.17 -20.44
CA GLY A 74 21.27 -5.06 -21.39
C GLY A 74 20.08 -4.25 -20.86
N PRO A 75 19.12 -3.91 -21.73
CA PRO A 75 18.00 -3.04 -21.38
C PRO A 75 16.93 -3.73 -20.53
N GLU A 76 17.09 -5.01 -20.20
CA GLU A 76 16.19 -5.76 -19.35
C GLU A 76 16.15 -5.16 -17.93
N ALA A 77 14.98 -5.23 -17.29
CA ALA A 77 14.85 -4.82 -15.89
C ALA A 77 15.66 -5.75 -15.00
N LEU A 78 16.32 -5.18 -13.99
CA LEU A 78 17.00 -5.93 -12.95
C LEU A 78 15.97 -6.64 -12.05
N LYS A 79 16.37 -7.75 -11.43
CA LYS A 79 15.49 -8.51 -10.54
C LYS A 79 15.46 -7.91 -9.14
N TYR A 80 14.42 -8.26 -8.37
CA TYR A 80 14.34 -7.93 -6.95
C TYR A 80 15.08 -8.97 -6.09
N ASP A 81 16.36 -9.15 -6.35
CA ASP A 81 17.25 -9.99 -5.55
C ASP A 81 18.46 -9.20 -5.04
N ALA A 82 19.19 -9.78 -4.09
CA ALA A 82 20.35 -9.14 -3.48
C ALA A 82 21.47 -8.90 -4.53
N GLU A 83 21.65 -9.83 -5.47
CA GLU A 83 22.71 -9.77 -6.47
C GLU A 83 22.53 -8.56 -7.40
N ASP A 84 21.34 -8.38 -7.96
CA ASP A 84 21.05 -7.27 -8.85
C ASP A 84 20.95 -5.93 -8.09
N THR A 85 20.54 -5.96 -6.82
CA THR A 85 20.61 -4.79 -5.93
C THR A 85 22.06 -4.32 -5.75
N ASP A 86 22.98 -5.24 -5.49
CA ASP A 86 24.40 -4.93 -5.32
C ASP A 86 25.04 -4.40 -6.61
N LYS A 87 24.72 -5.02 -7.76
CA LYS A 87 25.13 -4.51 -9.09
C LYS A 87 24.61 -3.09 -9.33
N GLY A 88 23.33 -2.84 -9.07
CA GLY A 88 22.73 -1.51 -9.22
C GLY A 88 23.43 -0.47 -8.34
N ASN A 89 23.68 -0.79 -7.07
CA ASN A 89 24.42 0.09 -6.16
C ASN A 89 25.87 0.36 -6.62
N LEU A 90 26.54 -0.66 -7.17
CA LEU A 90 27.87 -0.51 -7.76
C LEU A 90 27.83 0.39 -8.99
N TRP A 91 26.97 0.09 -9.97
CA TRP A 91 26.86 0.86 -11.21
C TRP A 91 26.41 2.29 -10.98
N LYS A 92 25.55 2.53 -9.98
CA LYS A 92 25.15 3.88 -9.52
C LYS A 92 26.38 4.77 -9.29
N ILE A 93 27.41 4.23 -8.65
CA ILE A 93 28.63 4.96 -8.27
C ILE A 93 29.79 4.76 -9.25
N SER A 94 29.70 3.80 -10.17
CA SER A 94 30.71 3.59 -11.23
C SER A 94 30.40 4.37 -12.50
N LYS A 95 29.11 4.63 -12.79
CA LYS A 95 28.70 5.38 -13.98
C LYS A 95 29.11 6.84 -13.88
N LYS A 96 29.60 7.42 -14.98
CA LYS A 96 29.95 8.85 -15.03
C LYS A 96 28.70 9.71 -14.93
N VAL A 97 28.76 10.77 -14.13
CA VAL A 97 27.67 11.76 -14.02
C VAL A 97 27.29 12.35 -15.40
N ALA A 98 28.28 12.63 -16.24
CA ALA A 98 28.04 13.13 -17.60
C ALA A 98 27.28 12.15 -18.51
N ALA A 99 27.40 10.84 -18.26
CA ALA A 99 26.64 9.84 -19.02
C ALA A 99 25.16 9.86 -18.62
N TYR A 100 24.83 10.02 -17.34
CA TYR A 100 23.45 10.25 -16.92
C TYR A 100 22.85 11.52 -17.55
N ASP A 101 23.64 12.58 -17.68
CA ASP A 101 23.20 13.83 -18.33
C ASP A 101 22.95 13.65 -19.83
N GLU A 102 23.80 12.87 -20.52
CA GLU A 102 23.60 12.51 -21.93
C GLU A 102 22.33 11.67 -22.12
N ASP A 103 22.11 10.66 -21.27
CA ASP A 103 20.91 9.82 -21.31
C ASP A 103 19.63 10.63 -21.14
N ALA A 104 19.65 11.59 -20.20
CA ALA A 104 18.54 12.51 -20.00
C ALA A 104 18.31 13.39 -21.24
N SER A 105 19.36 13.98 -21.81
CA SER A 105 19.27 14.81 -23.02
C SER A 105 18.72 14.02 -24.21
N LEU A 106 19.23 12.81 -24.46
CA LEU A 106 18.78 11.94 -25.55
C LEU A 106 17.30 11.53 -25.39
N SER A 107 16.86 11.33 -24.15
CA SER A 107 15.45 11.03 -23.86
C SER A 107 14.54 12.23 -24.14
N VAL A 108 14.97 13.44 -23.78
CA VAL A 108 14.27 14.69 -24.10
C VAL A 108 14.27 14.94 -25.61
N ASP A 109 15.40 14.71 -26.29
CA ASP A 109 15.51 14.81 -27.75
C ASP A 109 14.52 13.89 -28.46
N TYR A 110 14.44 12.63 -28.01
CA TYR A 110 13.50 11.68 -28.58
C TYR A 110 12.05 12.13 -28.39
N LEU A 111 11.65 12.55 -27.19
CA LEU A 111 10.30 13.09 -26.94
C LEU A 111 9.98 14.26 -27.87
N LEU A 112 10.89 15.23 -27.99
CA LEU A 112 10.68 16.42 -28.82
C LEU A 112 10.71 16.12 -30.32
N SER A 113 11.32 15.01 -30.74
CA SER A 113 11.31 14.56 -32.14
C SER A 113 9.95 14.01 -32.58
N LEU A 114 9.10 13.58 -31.64
CA LEU A 114 7.80 12.99 -31.97
C LEU A 114 6.83 14.08 -32.46
N PRO A 115 6.17 13.91 -33.62
CA PRO A 115 5.16 14.87 -34.10
C PRO A 115 3.94 14.93 -33.18
N THR A 116 3.71 13.87 -32.42
CA THR A 116 2.67 13.73 -31.39
C THR A 116 3.09 14.31 -30.04
N CYS A 117 4.31 14.82 -29.87
CA CYS A 117 4.67 15.59 -28.69
C CYS A 117 4.20 17.04 -28.85
N ASN A 118 3.60 17.61 -27.80
CA ASN A 118 3.15 19.00 -27.80
C ASN A 118 4.30 20.02 -27.63
N GLY A 119 5.53 19.54 -27.38
CA GLY A 119 6.72 20.34 -27.16
C GLY A 119 7.01 20.66 -25.69
N ARG A 120 6.13 20.27 -24.76
CA ARG A 120 6.32 20.42 -23.31
C ARG A 120 6.76 19.09 -22.72
N VAL A 121 7.88 19.12 -21.99
CA VAL A 121 8.51 17.93 -21.41
C VAL A 121 8.61 18.07 -19.89
N GLY A 122 8.26 17.02 -19.17
CA GLY A 122 8.54 16.86 -17.75
C GLY A 122 9.47 15.69 -17.47
N ALA A 123 9.88 15.56 -16.21
CA ALA A 123 10.69 14.43 -15.74
C ALA A 123 10.18 13.89 -14.40
N THR A 124 10.29 12.60 -14.17
CA THR A 124 9.98 12.02 -12.85
C THR A 124 10.75 10.73 -12.61
N GLY A 125 10.88 10.34 -11.35
CA GLY A 125 11.46 9.07 -10.96
C GLY A 125 11.52 8.92 -9.45
N MET A 126 11.86 7.71 -9.02
CA MET A 126 11.87 7.29 -7.60
C MET A 126 13.28 6.87 -7.18
N CYS A 127 13.68 7.17 -5.93
CA CYS A 127 15.00 6.86 -5.38
C CYS A 127 16.14 7.41 -6.28
N LEU A 128 16.94 6.53 -6.91
CA LEU A 128 17.92 6.91 -7.94
C LEU A 128 17.24 7.67 -9.08
N GLY A 129 16.12 7.16 -9.57
CA GLY A 129 15.32 7.84 -10.59
C GLY A 129 14.84 9.22 -10.15
N GLY A 130 14.62 9.44 -8.84
CA GLY A 130 14.32 10.77 -8.31
C GLY A 130 15.50 11.73 -8.45
N HIS A 131 16.72 11.25 -8.22
CA HIS A 131 17.94 12.01 -8.48
C HIS A 131 18.13 12.25 -9.98
N LEU A 132 17.90 11.25 -10.83
CA LEU A 132 18.01 11.39 -12.28
C LEU A 132 16.95 12.35 -12.86
N ALA A 133 15.73 12.36 -12.31
CA ALA A 133 14.69 13.33 -12.67
C ALA A 133 15.10 14.77 -12.30
N TYR A 134 15.70 14.95 -11.12
CA TYR A 134 16.30 16.23 -10.72
C TYR A 134 17.40 16.66 -11.71
N ARG A 135 18.27 15.74 -12.13
CA ARG A 135 19.32 16.03 -13.12
C ARG A 135 18.76 16.33 -14.50
N CYS A 136 17.71 15.63 -14.92
CA CYS A 136 17.01 15.91 -16.16
C CYS A 136 16.40 17.33 -16.16
N ALA A 137 15.92 17.81 -15.00
CA ALA A 137 15.42 19.17 -14.84
C ALA A 137 16.49 20.28 -15.02
N LEU A 138 17.78 19.93 -15.05
CA LEU A 138 18.85 20.86 -15.42
C LEU A 138 18.79 21.25 -16.90
N ASP A 139 18.17 20.42 -17.74
CA ASP A 139 17.87 20.75 -19.13
C ASP A 139 16.74 21.79 -19.20
N GLN A 140 17.00 22.95 -19.80
CA GLN A 140 16.09 24.09 -19.90
C GLN A 140 14.76 23.76 -20.62
N ARG A 141 14.74 22.67 -21.38
CA ARG A 141 13.57 22.18 -22.11
C ARG A 141 12.58 21.48 -21.19
N VAL A 142 13.03 20.95 -20.05
CA VAL A 142 12.18 20.34 -19.03
C VAL A 142 11.48 21.42 -18.23
N LYS A 143 10.14 21.43 -18.27
CA LYS A 143 9.29 22.47 -17.67
C LYS A 143 8.82 22.12 -16.27
N ALA A 144 8.85 20.84 -15.90
CA ALA A 144 8.49 20.39 -14.58
C ALA A 144 9.19 19.07 -14.23
N ALA A 145 9.53 18.85 -12.97
CA ALA A 145 9.97 17.55 -12.50
C ALA A 145 9.43 17.17 -11.12
N VAL A 146 9.11 15.90 -10.94
CA VAL A 146 8.64 15.33 -9.66
C VAL A 146 9.63 14.27 -9.21
N CYS A 147 10.29 14.53 -8.09
CA CYS A 147 11.39 13.72 -7.58
C CYS A 147 10.94 13.02 -6.29
N TYR A 148 10.69 11.71 -6.36
CA TYR A 148 10.29 10.92 -5.20
C TYR A 148 11.54 10.37 -4.48
N PHE A 149 11.68 10.74 -3.20
CA PHE A 149 12.74 10.35 -2.26
C PHE A 149 14.12 10.26 -2.92
N ALA A 150 14.50 11.35 -3.60
CA ALA A 150 15.72 11.43 -4.39
C ALA A 150 16.96 11.30 -3.50
N THR A 151 17.60 10.13 -3.54
CA THR A 151 18.79 9.83 -2.74
C THR A 151 20.02 10.52 -3.29
N ASP A 152 21.11 10.54 -2.51
CA ASP A 152 22.45 10.96 -2.94
C ASP A 152 22.62 12.45 -3.34
N ILE A 153 21.54 13.22 -3.54
CA ILE A 153 21.60 14.66 -3.85
C ILE A 153 22.34 15.45 -2.75
N HIS A 154 21.97 15.22 -1.49
CA HIS A 154 22.51 15.94 -0.34
C HIS A 154 23.97 15.56 -0.02
N SER A 155 24.38 14.33 -0.37
CA SER A 155 25.71 13.79 -0.11
C SER A 155 26.66 13.87 -1.32
N ALA A 156 26.16 14.30 -2.49
CA ALA A 156 26.90 14.38 -3.75
C ALA A 156 27.53 13.04 -4.20
N THR A 157 26.91 11.92 -3.82
CA THR A 157 27.50 10.58 -3.96
C THR A 157 27.15 9.85 -5.26
N LEU A 158 26.39 10.47 -6.16
CA LEU A 158 26.05 9.85 -7.44
C LEU A 158 27.27 9.79 -8.38
N GLY A 159 27.41 8.66 -9.06
CA GLY A 159 28.37 8.47 -10.13
C GLY A 159 29.85 8.40 -9.72
N GLU A 160 30.69 8.22 -10.74
CA GLU A 160 32.13 7.99 -10.60
C GLU A 160 32.79 9.07 -9.74
N GLY A 161 33.52 8.64 -8.71
CA GLY A 161 34.22 9.53 -7.79
C GLY A 161 33.35 10.14 -6.68
N LYS A 162 32.03 9.86 -6.66
CA LYS A 162 31.08 10.29 -5.61
C LYS A 162 31.18 11.79 -5.29
N LYS A 163 31.21 12.60 -6.35
CA LYS A 163 31.32 14.07 -6.31
C LYS A 163 30.43 14.69 -7.39
N ASP A 164 29.17 14.26 -7.45
CA ASP A 164 28.25 14.89 -8.39
C ASP A 164 27.98 16.35 -8.02
N ASN A 165 27.49 17.10 -8.99
CA ASN A 165 27.28 18.54 -8.88
C ASN A 165 25.80 18.94 -8.89
N SER A 166 24.89 18.05 -8.50
CA SER A 166 23.44 18.26 -8.65
C SER A 166 22.95 19.48 -7.85
N LEU A 167 23.29 19.59 -6.56
CA LEU A 167 22.94 20.77 -5.76
C LEU A 167 23.69 22.04 -6.20
N ALA A 168 24.97 21.91 -6.57
CA ALA A 168 25.75 23.04 -7.07
C ALA A 168 25.12 23.68 -8.32
N ARG A 169 24.51 22.84 -9.17
CA ARG A 169 23.81 23.23 -10.40
C ARG A 169 22.32 23.52 -10.24
N ALA A 170 21.77 23.55 -9.02
CA ALA A 170 20.34 23.77 -8.80
C ALA A 170 19.79 25.02 -9.53
N GLY A 171 20.56 26.11 -9.61
CA GLY A 171 20.17 27.34 -10.32
C GLY A 171 20.05 27.21 -11.84
N ASP A 172 20.55 26.11 -12.42
CA ASP A 172 20.32 25.78 -13.83
C ASP A 172 18.85 25.39 -14.06
N ILE A 173 18.15 24.85 -13.06
CA ILE A 173 16.76 24.40 -13.20
C ILE A 173 15.84 25.59 -13.48
N LYS A 174 15.16 25.58 -14.64
CA LYS A 174 14.14 26.60 -15.01
C LYS A 174 12.71 26.07 -14.96
N GLY A 175 12.56 24.75 -14.97
CA GLY A 175 11.28 24.11 -14.71
C GLY A 175 10.92 24.17 -13.23
N GLU A 176 9.68 23.81 -12.93
CA GLU A 176 9.21 23.72 -11.56
C GLU A 176 9.46 22.34 -10.96
N LEU A 177 9.86 22.27 -9.69
CA LEU A 177 10.12 21.01 -9.00
C LEU A 177 9.06 20.67 -7.95
N VAL A 178 8.79 19.39 -7.78
CA VAL A 178 8.16 18.85 -6.56
C VAL A 178 9.12 17.82 -5.98
N MET A 179 9.62 18.09 -4.78
CA MET A 179 10.48 17.18 -4.02
C MET A 179 9.64 16.48 -2.95
N ILE A 180 9.62 15.15 -2.94
CA ILE A 180 8.81 14.37 -2.01
C ILE A 180 9.72 13.47 -1.19
N PHE A 181 9.64 13.51 0.14
CA PHE A 181 10.46 12.67 1.03
C PHE A 181 9.60 12.05 2.14
N GLY A 182 10.05 10.92 2.68
CA GLY A 182 9.53 10.38 3.93
C GLY A 182 10.25 10.99 5.12
N LYS A 183 9.53 11.31 6.21
CA LYS A 183 10.15 11.87 7.42
C LYS A 183 11.09 10.90 8.12
N ASN A 184 10.86 9.60 7.98
CA ASN A 184 11.66 8.51 8.56
C ASN A 184 12.59 7.87 7.50
N ASP A 185 12.86 8.56 6.39
CA ASP A 185 13.81 8.11 5.38
C ASP A 185 15.25 8.34 5.84
N ASN A 186 15.96 7.27 6.18
CA ASN A 186 17.36 7.31 6.62
C ASN A 186 18.36 7.49 5.46
N HIS A 187 17.94 7.29 4.20
CA HIS A 187 18.80 7.57 3.04
C HIS A 187 18.92 9.06 2.75
N VAL A 188 17.95 9.86 3.20
CA VAL A 188 18.00 11.32 3.14
C VAL A 188 17.61 11.87 4.53
N PRO A 189 18.55 11.89 5.48
CA PRO A 189 18.28 12.30 6.85
C PRO A 189 17.77 13.76 6.90
N PRO A 190 17.18 14.19 8.04
CA PRO A 190 16.64 15.55 8.18
C PRO A 190 17.59 16.65 7.70
N GLU A 191 18.87 16.58 8.05
CA GLU A 191 19.90 17.54 7.66
C GLU A 191 20.14 17.55 6.15
N GLY A 192 20.03 16.39 5.51
CA GLY A 192 20.12 16.24 4.05
C GLY A 192 18.93 16.89 3.35
N ARG A 193 17.71 16.68 3.85
CA ARG A 193 16.49 17.30 3.33
C ARG A 193 16.51 18.82 3.52
N ASP A 194 16.98 19.28 4.67
CA ASP A 194 17.18 20.70 4.97
C ASP A 194 18.19 21.34 4.04
N LEU A 195 19.31 20.67 3.76
CA LEU A 195 20.32 21.15 2.82
C LEU A 195 19.75 21.31 1.40
N ILE A 196 18.98 20.32 0.93
CA ILE A 196 18.31 20.38 -0.39
C ILE A 196 17.35 21.57 -0.41
N ARG A 197 16.42 21.64 0.54
CA ARG A 197 15.39 22.70 0.63
C ARG A 197 16.01 24.10 0.71
N LYS A 198 17.03 24.27 1.55
CA LYS A 198 17.77 25.54 1.69
C LYS A 198 18.45 25.93 0.37
N THR A 199 19.14 24.99 -0.26
CA THR A 199 19.86 25.25 -1.52
C THR A 199 18.91 25.65 -2.64
N LEU A 200 17.74 24.98 -2.75
CA LEU A 200 16.73 25.33 -3.75
C LEU A 200 16.18 26.75 -3.54
N HIS A 201 15.92 27.16 -2.29
CA HIS A 201 15.55 28.54 -1.97
C HIS A 201 16.65 29.54 -2.33
N GLU A 202 17.90 29.30 -1.89
CA GLU A 202 19.03 30.20 -2.16
C GLU A 202 19.33 30.38 -3.64
N LYS A 203 19.04 29.35 -4.45
CA LYS A 203 19.22 29.37 -5.90
C LYS A 203 18.01 29.91 -6.67
N GLY A 204 16.94 30.29 -5.96
CA GLY A 204 15.73 30.84 -6.56
C GLY A 204 14.98 29.85 -7.44
N VAL A 205 15.10 28.54 -7.16
CA VAL A 205 14.36 27.51 -7.90
C VAL A 205 12.88 27.60 -7.50
N LEU A 206 11.97 27.42 -8.47
CA LEU A 206 10.54 27.30 -8.18
C LEU A 206 10.27 25.84 -7.78
N PHE A 207 9.87 25.61 -6.52
CA PHE A 207 9.63 24.26 -6.05
C PHE A 207 8.56 24.15 -4.96
N SER A 208 7.93 22.98 -4.90
CA SER A 208 7.22 22.47 -3.73
C SER A 208 8.05 21.40 -3.03
N PHE A 209 7.92 21.32 -1.70
CA PHE A 209 8.65 20.36 -0.88
C PHE A 209 7.69 19.68 0.09
N TYR A 210 7.52 18.37 -0.03
CA TYR A 210 6.58 17.60 0.77
C TYR A 210 7.32 16.52 1.57
N GLU A 211 7.12 16.53 2.88
CA GLU A 211 7.65 15.52 3.79
C GLU A 211 6.49 14.74 4.41
N VAL A 212 6.39 13.47 4.05
CA VAL A 212 5.34 12.59 4.53
C VAL A 212 5.67 12.13 5.95
N ALA A 213 4.80 12.45 6.92
CA ALA A 213 4.95 12.00 8.29
C ALA A 213 5.00 10.46 8.37
N TRP A 214 5.88 9.92 9.22
CA TRP A 214 6.04 8.48 9.48
C TRP A 214 6.54 7.61 8.31
N ALA A 215 6.51 8.11 7.08
CA ALA A 215 6.97 7.36 5.91
C ALA A 215 8.49 7.15 5.91
N GLN A 216 8.91 5.90 5.66
CA GLN A 216 10.29 5.50 5.42
C GLN A 216 10.64 5.56 3.93
N HIS A 217 11.86 5.21 3.54
CA HIS A 217 12.24 5.10 2.13
C HIS A 217 11.38 4.12 1.33
N ALA A 218 11.09 4.44 0.07
CA ALA A 218 10.28 3.63 -0.85
C ALA A 218 8.82 3.39 -0.41
N PHE A 219 8.24 4.35 0.33
CA PHE A 219 6.85 4.28 0.85
C PHE A 219 5.75 4.25 -0.23
N ILE A 220 6.07 4.59 -1.48
CA ILE A 220 5.13 4.50 -2.61
C ILE A 220 5.28 3.21 -3.44
N ARG A 221 6.24 2.36 -3.09
CA ARG A 221 6.50 1.11 -3.80
C ARG A 221 5.57 0.03 -3.27
N ASP A 222 4.71 -0.53 -4.12
CA ASP A 222 3.71 -1.54 -3.75
C ASP A 222 4.30 -2.96 -3.63
N GLU A 223 5.39 -3.24 -4.33
CA GLU A 223 6.10 -4.53 -4.27
C GLU A 223 7.43 -4.44 -3.51
N LEU A 224 7.71 -5.46 -2.68
CA LEU A 224 9.00 -5.65 -1.99
C LEU A 224 9.48 -4.38 -1.26
N SER A 225 8.54 -3.61 -0.71
CA SER A 225 8.77 -2.38 0.04
C SER A 225 9.22 -2.61 1.48
N LYS A 226 9.37 -3.88 1.90
CA LYS A 226 9.66 -4.25 3.30
C LYS A 226 8.59 -3.71 4.28
N GLY A 227 7.31 -3.79 3.90
CA GLY A 227 6.19 -3.31 4.71
C GLY A 227 6.00 -1.79 4.75
N ARG A 228 6.72 -1.03 3.91
CA ARG A 228 6.71 0.44 3.95
C ARG A 228 5.65 1.09 3.06
N TYR A 229 5.01 0.29 2.21
CA TYR A 229 4.02 0.78 1.25
C TYR A 229 2.81 1.38 1.97
N ASP A 230 2.45 2.60 1.61
CA ASP A 230 1.18 3.20 2.01
C ASP A 230 0.38 3.62 0.76
N PRO A 231 -0.78 2.98 0.48
CA PRO A 231 -1.56 3.29 -0.71
C PRO A 231 -2.21 4.67 -0.70
N ALA A 232 -2.60 5.20 0.46
CA ALA A 232 -3.23 6.51 0.57
C ALA A 232 -2.22 7.64 0.33
N ILE A 233 -1.01 7.47 0.87
CA ILE A 233 0.10 8.38 0.62
C ILE A 233 0.55 8.28 -0.84
N SER A 234 0.66 7.06 -1.38
CA SER A 234 1.01 6.83 -2.80
C SER A 234 0.06 7.56 -3.73
N LYS A 235 -1.25 7.47 -3.49
CA LYS A 235 -2.27 8.22 -4.23
C LYS A 235 -2.00 9.72 -4.14
N THR A 236 -1.80 10.25 -2.93
CA THR A 236 -1.57 11.68 -2.70
C THR A 236 -0.35 12.18 -3.46
N CYS A 237 0.76 11.43 -3.41
CA CYS A 237 1.98 11.80 -4.14
C CYS A 237 1.81 11.70 -5.66
N PHE A 238 1.02 10.73 -6.16
CA PHE A 238 0.68 10.66 -7.58
C PHE A 238 -0.21 11.84 -8.03
N GLU A 239 -1.17 12.25 -7.20
CA GLU A 239 -1.99 13.45 -7.47
C GLU A 239 -1.13 14.72 -7.52
N MET A 240 -0.09 14.85 -6.69
CA MET A 240 0.87 15.96 -6.81
C MET A 240 1.59 15.98 -8.16
N LEU A 241 1.90 14.80 -8.71
CA LEU A 241 2.46 14.70 -10.06
C LEU A 241 1.46 15.12 -11.13
N LEU A 242 0.22 14.65 -11.05
CA LEU A 242 -0.82 15.01 -12.01
C LEU A 242 -1.18 16.50 -11.94
N GLU A 243 -1.18 17.08 -10.74
CA GLU A 243 -1.37 18.52 -10.52
C GLU A 243 -0.29 19.30 -11.27
N LEU A 244 0.99 19.06 -10.94
CA LEU A 244 2.11 19.80 -11.51
C LEU A 244 2.14 19.63 -13.03
N PHE A 245 2.08 18.40 -13.52
CA PHE A 245 2.16 18.13 -14.96
C PHE A 245 0.92 18.58 -15.71
N GLY A 246 -0.24 18.56 -15.06
CA GLY A 246 -1.48 19.10 -15.61
C GLY A 246 -1.32 20.58 -15.92
N ARG A 247 -0.93 21.39 -14.93
CA ARG A 247 -0.84 22.83 -15.12
C ARG A 247 0.37 23.30 -15.93
N THR A 248 1.50 22.58 -15.89
CA THR A 248 2.73 23.01 -16.57
C THR A 248 2.91 22.43 -17.97
N LEU A 249 2.42 21.20 -18.21
CA LEU A 249 2.67 20.47 -19.46
C LEU A 249 1.44 20.32 -20.35
N LYS A 250 0.24 20.14 -19.78
CA LYS A 250 -0.99 19.98 -20.57
C LYS A 250 -1.59 21.31 -20.98
N LEU A 251 -1.62 22.28 -20.05
CA LEU A 251 -2.18 23.59 -20.35
C LEU A 251 -1.24 24.38 -21.27
N ASP A 252 -1.78 24.78 -22.42
CA ASP A 252 -1.11 25.75 -23.26
C ASP A 252 -1.54 27.16 -22.87
N LEU A 253 -0.67 27.85 -22.13
CA LEU A 253 -0.91 29.21 -21.64
C LEU A 253 -0.60 30.29 -22.69
N GLY A 254 -0.02 29.93 -23.84
CA GLY A 254 0.53 30.90 -24.79
C GLY A 254 1.78 31.60 -24.27
N ASP A 255 2.16 32.71 -24.93
CA ASP A 255 3.32 33.52 -24.54
C ASP A 255 3.06 34.30 -23.25
N HIS A 256 4.03 34.32 -22.34
CA HIS A 256 3.99 35.18 -21.16
C HIS A 256 4.08 36.65 -21.58
N ASP A 257 3.22 37.53 -21.07
CA ASP A 257 3.14 38.94 -21.48
C ASP A 257 4.30 39.82 -20.98
N GLY A 258 5.30 39.19 -20.35
CA GLY A 258 6.51 39.81 -19.82
C GLY A 258 6.31 40.68 -18.59
N LYS A 259 5.08 40.80 -18.06
CA LYS A 259 4.82 41.63 -16.88
C LYS A 259 5.13 40.86 -15.61
N GLU A 260 5.84 41.48 -14.68
CA GLU A 260 5.99 40.92 -13.34
C GLU A 260 4.63 40.88 -12.64
N LEU A 261 4.24 39.70 -12.19
CA LEU A 261 3.10 39.51 -11.31
C LEU A 261 3.46 40.01 -9.92
N LYS A 262 2.78 41.07 -9.46
CA LYS A 262 2.91 41.55 -8.08
C LYS A 262 2.24 40.54 -7.15
N ILE A 263 3.05 39.82 -6.38
CA ILE A 263 2.54 38.88 -5.37
C ILE A 263 2.00 39.69 -4.18
N GLU A 264 0.72 39.51 -3.86
CA GLU A 264 0.10 40.16 -2.70
C GLU A 264 0.60 39.53 -1.40
N ASN A 265 0.90 40.36 -0.39
CA ASN A 265 1.34 39.94 0.96
C ASN A 265 2.62 39.07 1.00
N ALA A 266 3.44 39.07 -0.04
CA ALA A 266 4.80 38.57 0.05
C ALA A 266 5.61 39.53 0.93
N HIS A 267 5.72 39.24 2.22
CA HIS A 267 6.75 39.85 3.05
C HIS A 267 8.10 39.44 2.47
N ASP A 268 9.04 40.37 2.34
CA ASP A 268 10.45 40.06 2.09
C ASP A 268 10.96 39.23 3.27
N VAL A 269 10.70 37.91 3.25
CA VAL A 269 11.14 37.02 4.32
C VAL A 269 12.63 36.80 4.12
N ASN A 270 13.43 37.66 4.74
CA ASN A 270 14.82 37.38 4.94
C ASN A 270 14.90 36.17 5.89
N CYS A 271 15.45 35.04 5.42
CA CYS A 271 15.54 33.77 6.16
C CYS A 271 16.27 33.87 7.52
N GLN A 272 16.80 35.04 7.89
CA GLN A 272 17.42 35.29 9.20
C GLN A 272 16.41 35.59 10.32
N ASP A 273 15.16 35.97 10.02
CA ASP A 273 14.21 36.43 11.06
C ASP A 273 13.40 35.29 11.72
N LEU A 274 13.51 34.04 11.25
CA LEU A 274 12.73 32.90 11.76
C LEU A 274 13.29 32.23 13.03
N PHE A 275 14.39 32.74 13.61
CA PHE A 275 15.04 32.14 14.79
C PHE A 275 15.10 33.08 16.01
N THR A 276 14.07 33.89 16.25
CA THR A 276 13.91 34.57 17.55
C THR A 276 12.72 33.97 18.32
N PRO A 277 12.95 33.24 19.43
CA PRO A 277 11.84 32.73 20.23
C PRO A 277 11.14 33.88 20.94
N THR A 278 9.88 34.13 20.57
CA THR A 278 9.01 35.04 21.30
C THR A 278 8.44 34.30 22.52
N PRO A 279 8.46 34.86 23.74
CA PRO A 279 8.05 34.12 24.94
C PRO A 279 6.53 33.93 25.01
N LEU A 280 6.11 32.68 25.26
CA LEU A 280 4.73 32.27 25.50
C LEU A 280 4.18 32.95 26.76
N ARG A 281 3.09 33.72 26.60
CA ARG A 281 2.26 34.16 27.71
C ARG A 281 1.30 33.04 28.10
N GLU A 282 1.38 32.63 29.36
CA GLU A 282 0.47 31.72 30.04
C GLU A 282 -1.00 32.18 29.92
N ARG A 283 -1.88 31.28 29.50
CA ARG A 283 -3.31 31.33 29.83
C ARG A 283 -3.72 29.95 30.32
N GLY A 284 -3.97 29.85 31.62
CA GLY A 284 -4.52 28.66 32.26
C GLY A 284 -5.95 28.38 31.77
N CYS A 285 -6.25 27.10 31.61
CA CYS A 285 -7.61 26.60 31.47
C CYS A 285 -7.89 25.61 32.61
N LEU A 286 -8.90 25.98 33.40
CA LEU A 286 -9.44 25.26 34.54
C LEU A 286 -10.30 24.08 34.05
N LEU A 287 -10.01 22.88 34.55
CA LEU A 287 -10.93 21.75 34.61
C LEU A 287 -11.94 21.94 35.76
N PRO A 288 -13.12 21.32 35.67
CA PRO A 288 -13.70 20.70 36.85
C PRO A 288 -14.14 19.25 36.66
N HIS A 289 -13.82 18.48 37.71
CA HIS A 289 -14.18 17.12 38.09
C HIS A 289 -15.63 16.67 37.90
N LEU A 290 -15.79 15.36 37.67
CA LEU A 290 -16.80 14.41 38.20
C LEU A 290 -16.23 13.01 37.86
N GLY A 291 -16.15 11.97 38.68
CA GLY A 291 -16.71 11.63 39.98
C GLY A 291 -16.76 10.08 40.00
N ALA A 292 -16.15 9.46 41.00
CA ALA A 292 -15.90 8.02 41.11
C ALA A 292 -17.18 7.17 41.26
N LEU A 293 -17.18 5.95 40.69
CA LEU A 293 -18.09 4.86 41.06
C LEU A 293 -17.30 3.55 41.18
N LYS A 294 -17.19 3.05 42.41
CA LYS A 294 -16.74 1.71 42.78
C LYS A 294 -17.90 0.71 42.60
N PHE A 295 -17.63 -0.50 42.12
CA PHE A 295 -18.45 -1.67 42.42
C PHE A 295 -17.59 -2.87 42.82
N ASN A 296 -18.14 -3.63 43.76
CA ASN A 296 -17.52 -4.68 44.55
C ASN A 296 -17.33 -6.00 43.79
N THR A 297 -16.33 -6.75 44.25
CA THR A 297 -15.96 -8.14 43.91
C THR A 297 -16.91 -9.20 44.50
N LEU A 298 -16.90 -10.40 43.88
CA LEU A 298 -16.92 -11.80 44.41
C LEU A 298 -17.78 -12.76 43.53
N PRO A 299 -17.55 -14.11 43.54
CA PRO A 299 -16.32 -14.84 43.22
C PRO A 299 -16.55 -16.06 42.27
N SER A 300 -15.46 -16.76 41.98
CA SER A 300 -15.21 -17.91 41.11
C SER A 300 -15.96 -19.24 41.35
N SER A 301 -16.10 -20.05 40.28
CA SER A 301 -16.21 -21.53 40.32
C SER A 301 -15.82 -22.13 38.95
N GLN A 302 -14.62 -22.69 38.81
CA GLN A 302 -14.32 -24.14 38.74
C GLN A 302 -14.97 -24.94 37.59
N GLY A 303 -14.15 -25.25 36.57
CA GLY A 303 -13.76 -26.62 36.18
C GLY A 303 -14.73 -27.49 35.38
N GLY A 304 -14.28 -28.00 34.22
CA GLY A 304 -14.76 -29.28 33.69
C GLY A 304 -14.74 -29.46 32.16
N GLN A 305 -13.68 -30.12 31.68
CA GLN A 305 -13.57 -31.08 30.55
C GLN A 305 -14.48 -31.00 29.29
N ARG A 306 -13.79 -31.08 28.13
CA ARG A 306 -14.17 -31.44 26.74
C ARG A 306 -15.13 -32.66 26.64
N PRO A 307 -15.64 -33.11 25.45
CA PRO A 307 -15.47 -32.66 24.04
C PRO A 307 -16.79 -32.62 23.23
N PHE A 308 -16.87 -32.06 22.02
CA PHE A 308 -17.88 -32.52 21.04
C PHE A 308 -17.50 -32.27 19.57
N ASN A 309 -17.45 -33.37 18.81
CA ASN A 309 -17.56 -33.43 17.36
C ASN A 309 -19.00 -33.12 16.95
N MET A 310 -19.23 -32.29 15.93
CA MET A 310 -20.48 -32.41 15.15
C MET A 310 -20.34 -31.87 13.72
N ARG A 311 -20.44 -32.79 12.75
CA ARG A 311 -20.94 -32.52 11.40
C ARG A 311 -22.46 -32.60 11.45
N VAL A 312 -23.19 -31.57 11.03
CA VAL A 312 -24.59 -31.72 10.57
C VAL A 312 -24.86 -30.74 9.43
N ASN A 313 -25.56 -31.24 8.42
CA ASN A 313 -25.96 -30.54 7.21
C ASN A 313 -27.50 -30.40 7.18
N LEU A 314 -27.97 -29.24 6.70
CA LEU A 314 -29.28 -28.87 6.12
C LEU A 314 -30.56 -28.65 6.97
N ASN A 315 -31.03 -27.40 6.84
CA ASN A 315 -32.38 -26.91 6.49
C ASN A 315 -33.48 -26.58 7.54
N PHE A 316 -33.85 -25.28 7.51
CA PHE A 316 -35.14 -24.61 7.77
C PHE A 316 -35.80 -24.73 9.16
N LEU A 317 -35.83 -23.60 9.91
CA LEU A 317 -37.06 -22.85 10.21
C LEU A 317 -36.70 -21.47 10.82
N VAL A 318 -37.11 -20.38 10.16
CA VAL A 318 -37.10 -19.01 10.69
C VAL A 318 -38.49 -18.71 11.27
N PHE A 319 -38.57 -18.08 12.44
CA PHE A 319 -39.67 -17.17 12.77
C PHE A 319 -39.16 -15.90 13.44
N GLN A 320 -39.55 -14.78 12.82
CA GLN A 320 -39.20 -13.38 13.11
C GLN A 320 -39.94 -12.80 14.32
N VAL A 321 -39.38 -11.71 14.87
CA VAL A 321 -40.18 -10.49 15.13
C VAL A 321 -39.38 -9.30 14.65
N PHE A 322 -39.77 -8.71 13.51
CA PHE A 322 -39.98 -7.26 13.24
C PHE A 322 -40.57 -7.12 11.82
N ASP A 323 -41.53 -6.19 11.67
CA ASP A 323 -42.55 -6.05 10.61
C ASP A 323 -42.14 -6.34 9.15
N ILE A 324 -42.94 -7.16 8.46
CA ILE A 324 -42.96 -7.34 7.00
C ILE A 324 -44.21 -6.66 6.42
N ASN A 325 -44.01 -5.76 5.45
CA ASN A 325 -45.00 -5.44 4.44
C ASN A 325 -45.17 -6.64 3.48
N ASP A 326 -46.37 -7.22 3.45
CA ASP A 326 -46.76 -8.31 2.55
C ASP A 326 -46.72 -7.87 1.07
N ASN A 327 -45.62 -8.19 0.36
CA ASN A 327 -45.56 -8.60 -1.06
C ASN A 327 -44.13 -8.45 -1.62
N GLN A 328 -43.16 -9.30 -1.25
CA GLN A 328 -41.96 -9.52 -2.08
C GLN A 328 -41.47 -10.99 -1.98
N ASP A 329 -40.98 -11.49 -3.12
CA ASP A 329 -40.53 -12.85 -3.39
C ASP A 329 -39.47 -13.35 -2.37
N PRO A 330 -39.56 -14.58 -1.82
CA PRO A 330 -38.55 -15.13 -0.90
C PRO A 330 -37.16 -15.40 -1.52
N LEU A 331 -36.97 -15.06 -2.79
CA LEU A 331 -35.70 -15.14 -3.52
C LEU A 331 -35.22 -13.73 -3.90
N ALA A 332 -34.04 -13.39 -3.38
CA ALA A 332 -33.17 -12.25 -3.72
C ALA A 332 -33.37 -10.93 -2.93
N GLN A 333 -33.06 -10.95 -1.62
CA GLN A 333 -32.35 -9.81 -1.03
C GLN A 333 -30.89 -9.91 -1.51
N GLU A 334 -30.48 -8.94 -2.33
CA GLU A 334 -29.09 -8.74 -2.73
C GLU A 334 -28.49 -7.68 -1.80
N GLU A 335 -27.26 -7.88 -1.33
CA GLU A 335 -26.61 -6.95 -0.41
C GLU A 335 -25.13 -6.78 -0.77
N ILE A 336 -24.65 -5.54 -0.77
CA ILE A 336 -23.22 -5.26 -0.93
C ILE A 336 -22.54 -5.46 0.43
N LEU A 337 -21.90 -6.62 0.61
CA LEU A 337 -21.19 -6.97 1.85
C LEU A 337 -19.88 -6.19 1.98
N THR A 338 -19.18 -5.95 0.88
CA THR A 338 -17.94 -5.17 0.88
C THR A 338 -17.74 -4.48 -0.46
N ARG A 339 -17.32 -3.22 -0.39
CA ARG A 339 -16.91 -2.41 -1.55
C ARG A 339 -15.52 -1.85 -1.32
N GLN A 340 -14.64 -2.00 -2.30
CA GLN A 340 -13.30 -1.43 -2.26
C GLN A 340 -12.94 -0.81 -3.60
N ALA A 341 -12.53 0.45 -3.59
CA ALA A 341 -11.98 1.12 -4.77
C ALA A 341 -10.50 0.75 -4.93
N ASP A 342 -10.17 0.14 -6.07
CA ASP A 342 -8.82 -0.19 -6.48
C ASP A 342 -8.38 0.83 -7.55
N ILE A 343 -7.93 1.97 -7.03
CA ILE A 343 -7.56 3.16 -7.81
C ILE A 343 -6.41 2.85 -8.78
N LEU A 344 -5.49 1.96 -8.37
CA LEU A 344 -4.34 1.53 -9.15
C LEU A 344 -4.77 0.92 -10.49
N TYR A 345 -5.79 0.06 -10.46
CA TYR A 345 -6.34 -0.60 -11.63
C TYR A 345 -7.59 0.11 -12.19
N GLN A 346 -7.92 1.30 -11.67
CA GLN A 346 -9.13 2.07 -11.97
C GLN A 346 -10.37 1.17 -11.95
N ARG A 347 -10.53 0.38 -10.90
CA ARG A 347 -11.68 -0.52 -10.77
C ARG A 347 -12.30 -0.44 -9.39
N ASP A 348 -13.59 -0.69 -9.31
CA ASP A 348 -14.27 -0.97 -8.06
C ASP A 348 -14.46 -2.48 -7.90
N LEU A 349 -14.12 -2.98 -6.73
CA LEU A 349 -14.29 -4.37 -6.31
C LEU A 349 -15.50 -4.45 -5.39
N TYR A 350 -16.39 -5.40 -5.69
CA TYR A 350 -17.58 -5.66 -4.90
C TYR A 350 -17.63 -7.13 -4.51
N ARG A 351 -17.98 -7.36 -3.25
CA ARG A 351 -18.36 -8.66 -2.70
C ARG A 351 -19.83 -8.55 -2.32
N ILE A 352 -20.69 -9.31 -3.01
CA ILE A 352 -22.14 -9.14 -2.98
C ILE A 352 -22.80 -10.45 -2.59
N GLN A 353 -23.70 -10.40 -1.61
CA GLN A 353 -24.59 -11.51 -1.29
C GLN A 353 -25.73 -11.55 -2.30
N ARG A 354 -25.99 -12.73 -2.85
CA ARG A 354 -27.13 -13.03 -3.70
C ARG A 354 -27.82 -14.28 -3.18
N GLY A 355 -28.80 -14.09 -2.30
CA GLY A 355 -29.42 -15.20 -1.57
C GLY A 355 -28.38 -15.98 -0.73
N PRO A 356 -28.21 -17.31 -0.93
CA PRO A 356 -27.24 -18.12 -0.18
C PRO A 356 -25.82 -18.06 -0.74
N ARG A 357 -25.56 -17.25 -1.78
CA ARG A 357 -24.28 -17.19 -2.49
C ARG A 357 -23.60 -15.85 -2.30
N ILE A 358 -22.27 -15.87 -2.43
CA ILE A 358 -21.46 -14.66 -2.43
C ILE A 358 -20.69 -14.61 -3.75
N VAL A 359 -20.91 -13.53 -4.49
CA VAL A 359 -20.32 -13.29 -5.81
C VAL A 359 -19.43 -12.06 -5.80
N TYR A 360 -18.53 -12.02 -6.77
CA TYR A 360 -17.48 -11.03 -6.87
C TYR A 360 -17.60 -10.28 -8.18
N LEU A 361 -17.64 -8.96 -8.11
CA LEU A 361 -17.75 -8.12 -9.28
C LEU A 361 -16.59 -7.12 -9.29
N SER A 362 -15.90 -7.05 -10.42
CA SER A 362 -14.87 -6.05 -10.69
C SER A 362 -15.35 -5.13 -11.82
N ILE A 363 -15.56 -3.86 -11.53
CA ILE A 363 -16.00 -2.87 -12.51
C ILE A 363 -14.84 -1.96 -12.86
N TYR A 364 -14.33 -2.04 -14.09
CA TYR A 364 -13.25 -1.21 -14.59
C TYR A 364 -13.81 0.09 -15.18
N GLY A 365 -13.30 1.21 -14.66
CA GLY A 365 -13.82 2.56 -14.88
C GLY A 365 -14.78 2.98 -13.77
N PHE A 366 -14.71 4.26 -13.39
CA PHE A 366 -15.59 4.86 -12.39
C PHE A 366 -16.81 5.56 -13.01
N ASP A 367 -17.06 5.33 -14.30
CA ASP A 367 -18.15 5.91 -15.12
C ASP A 367 -19.03 4.82 -15.76
N VAL A 368 -18.96 3.60 -15.23
CA VAL A 368 -19.77 2.46 -15.69
C VAL A 368 -21.16 2.53 -15.09
N LEU A 369 -21.25 2.79 -13.78
CA LEU A 369 -22.52 3.00 -13.09
C LEU A 369 -22.66 4.47 -12.67
N PRO A 370 -23.84 5.09 -12.82
CA PRO A 370 -24.12 6.42 -12.31
C PRO A 370 -23.81 6.59 -10.81
N SER A 371 -24.21 5.61 -10.00
CA SER A 371 -24.06 5.60 -8.53
C SER A 371 -22.66 5.21 -8.05
N GLN A 372 -21.73 4.84 -8.95
CA GLN A 372 -20.35 4.49 -8.54
C GLN A 372 -19.68 5.64 -7.77
N GLN A 373 -19.97 6.89 -8.08
CA GLN A 373 -19.35 8.04 -7.40
C GLN A 373 -20.24 8.65 -6.32
N GLY A 374 -20.62 7.84 -5.33
CA GLY A 374 -21.24 8.33 -4.10
C GLY A 374 -22.70 7.95 -3.89
N GLY A 375 -23.26 7.04 -4.69
CA GLY A 375 -24.55 6.42 -4.39
C GLY A 375 -24.43 5.40 -3.25
N ASP A 376 -25.56 5.16 -2.59
CA ASP A 376 -25.66 4.15 -1.54
C ASP A 376 -25.71 2.72 -2.11
N SER A 377 -25.78 1.71 -1.24
CA SER A 377 -25.72 0.32 -1.68
C SER A 377 -26.93 -0.09 -2.52
N ASP A 378 -28.11 0.49 -2.26
CA ASP A 378 -29.34 0.17 -2.97
C ASP A 378 -29.33 0.79 -4.37
N GLU A 379 -28.87 2.03 -4.50
CA GLU A 379 -28.66 2.69 -5.79
C GLU A 379 -27.68 1.93 -6.67
N ILE A 380 -26.58 1.42 -6.09
CA ILE A 380 -25.60 0.61 -6.82
C ILE A 380 -26.21 -0.71 -7.28
N LEU A 381 -26.93 -1.43 -6.41
CA LEU A 381 -27.60 -2.68 -6.79
C LEU A 381 -28.66 -2.46 -7.88
N GLN A 382 -29.38 -1.34 -7.81
CA GLN A 382 -30.33 -0.96 -8.85
C GLN A 382 -29.64 -0.70 -10.19
N ASP A 383 -28.55 0.07 -10.20
CA ASP A 383 -27.74 0.30 -11.40
C ASP A 383 -27.17 -1.00 -11.96
N LEU A 384 -26.69 -1.90 -11.10
CA LEU A 384 -26.21 -3.23 -11.51
C LEU A 384 -27.33 -4.03 -12.20
N SER A 385 -28.53 -4.05 -11.62
CA SER A 385 -29.68 -4.76 -12.17
C SER A 385 -30.19 -4.18 -13.50
N ASP A 386 -30.23 -2.85 -13.61
CA ASP A 386 -30.79 -2.16 -14.76
C ASP A 386 -29.81 -2.07 -15.93
N LEU A 387 -28.53 -1.87 -15.64
CA LEU A 387 -27.52 -1.53 -16.64
C LEU A 387 -26.67 -2.73 -17.07
N LEU A 388 -26.61 -3.79 -16.27
CA LEU A 388 -25.80 -4.96 -16.58
C LEU A 388 -26.67 -6.16 -16.98
N PRO A 389 -26.76 -6.53 -18.28
CA PRO A 389 -27.54 -7.69 -18.72
C PRO A 389 -27.13 -9.02 -18.08
N ILE A 390 -25.87 -9.11 -17.66
CA ILE A 390 -25.31 -10.22 -16.88
C ILE A 390 -25.97 -10.39 -15.51
N TRP A 391 -26.50 -9.32 -14.91
CA TRP A 391 -27.02 -9.34 -13.54
C TRP A 391 -28.18 -10.31 -13.36
N ARG A 392 -29.01 -10.45 -14.39
CA ARG A 392 -30.13 -11.40 -14.42
C ARG A 392 -29.71 -12.87 -14.49
N ARG A 393 -28.42 -13.14 -14.75
CA ARG A 393 -27.88 -14.50 -14.72
C ARG A 393 -27.46 -14.83 -13.30
N THR A 394 -27.78 -16.04 -12.86
CA THR A 394 -27.50 -16.51 -11.49
C THR A 394 -26.29 -17.41 -11.41
N GLU A 395 -25.75 -17.93 -12.52
CA GLU A 395 -24.77 -19.03 -12.47
C GLU A 395 -23.33 -18.58 -12.09
N TRP A 396 -22.95 -17.35 -12.42
CA TRP A 396 -21.58 -16.85 -12.26
C TRP A 396 -21.19 -16.64 -10.79
N ARG A 397 -19.89 -16.73 -10.50
CA ARG A 397 -19.29 -16.47 -9.18
C ARG A 397 -18.38 -15.25 -9.20
N THR A 398 -17.69 -15.04 -10.31
CA THR A 398 -16.92 -13.81 -10.55
C THR A 398 -17.37 -13.15 -11.86
N ALA A 399 -17.35 -11.83 -11.89
CA ALA A 399 -17.64 -11.06 -13.09
C ALA A 399 -16.68 -9.88 -13.20
N ILE A 400 -16.20 -9.64 -14.42
CA ILE A 400 -15.45 -8.45 -14.79
C ILE A 400 -16.33 -7.66 -15.75
N VAL A 401 -16.59 -6.40 -15.42
CA VAL A 401 -17.38 -5.47 -16.21
C VAL A 401 -16.49 -4.30 -16.59
N ARG A 402 -16.60 -3.83 -17.83
CA ARG A 402 -15.84 -2.69 -18.33
C ARG A 402 -16.64 -1.96 -19.39
N LYS A 403 -16.41 -0.66 -19.53
CA LYS A 403 -16.94 0.12 -20.63
C LYS A 403 -15.98 0.07 -21.82
N ASN A 404 -16.47 -0.37 -22.98
CA ASN A 404 -15.70 -0.32 -24.21
C ASN A 404 -15.45 1.14 -24.58
N THR A 405 -14.17 1.50 -24.70
CA THR A 405 -13.76 2.90 -24.93
C THR A 405 -14.06 3.42 -26.34
N VAL A 406 -14.41 2.53 -27.27
CA VAL A 406 -14.72 2.85 -28.68
C VAL A 406 -16.22 2.90 -28.93
N SER A 407 -16.96 1.87 -28.55
CA SER A 407 -18.41 1.81 -28.75
C SER A 407 -19.21 2.50 -27.63
N GLY A 408 -18.60 2.69 -26.46
CA GLY A 408 -19.29 3.14 -25.25
C GLY A 408 -20.18 2.07 -24.61
N GLU A 409 -20.26 0.87 -25.22
CA GLU A 409 -21.06 -0.24 -24.72
C GLU A 409 -20.39 -0.91 -23.50
N ILE A 410 -21.20 -1.45 -22.60
CA ILE A 410 -20.72 -2.20 -21.45
C ILE A 410 -20.44 -3.65 -21.88
N GLU A 411 -19.21 -4.11 -21.67
CA GLU A 411 -18.78 -5.49 -21.88
C GLU A 411 -18.60 -6.20 -20.54
N TRP A 412 -18.83 -7.51 -20.53
CA TRP A 412 -18.61 -8.33 -19.34
C TRP A 412 -18.04 -9.71 -19.66
N GLN A 413 -17.33 -10.29 -18.70
CA GLN A 413 -16.84 -11.66 -18.72
C GLN A 413 -17.08 -12.31 -17.34
N THR A 414 -17.57 -13.55 -17.32
CA THR A 414 -17.82 -14.31 -16.09
C THR A 414 -16.78 -15.38 -15.88
N ASP A 415 -16.44 -15.64 -14.62
CA ASP A 415 -15.67 -16.81 -14.17
C ASP A 415 -14.31 -16.97 -14.89
N LEU A 416 -13.73 -15.85 -15.36
CA LEU A 416 -12.39 -15.82 -15.93
C LEU A 416 -11.33 -16.14 -14.87
N VAL A 417 -11.61 -15.74 -13.63
CA VAL A 417 -10.79 -15.98 -12.45
C VAL A 417 -11.67 -16.68 -11.42
N ALA A 418 -11.17 -17.78 -10.85
CA ALA A 418 -11.87 -18.44 -9.75
C ALA A 418 -11.99 -17.47 -8.56
N PRO A 419 -13.07 -17.54 -7.77
CA PRO A 419 -13.13 -16.79 -6.54
C PRO A 419 -11.96 -17.16 -5.63
N HIS A 420 -11.45 -16.19 -4.89
CA HIS A 420 -10.28 -16.43 -4.05
C HIS A 420 -10.62 -17.35 -2.88
N CYS A 421 -9.63 -18.14 -2.47
CA CYS A 421 -9.66 -18.98 -1.29
C CYS A 421 -8.22 -19.28 -0.84
N MET A 422 -8.07 -19.68 0.42
CA MET A 422 -6.79 -20.18 0.94
C MET A 422 -6.38 -21.49 0.25
N ASP A 423 -5.07 -21.73 0.14
CA ASP A 423 -4.53 -22.99 -0.37
C ASP A 423 -4.91 -24.16 0.56
N ARG A 424 -5.53 -25.20 0.00
CA ARG A 424 -5.92 -26.40 0.76
C ARG A 424 -4.75 -27.10 1.45
N ASN A 425 -3.52 -26.99 0.95
CA ASN A 425 -2.34 -27.59 1.57
C ASN A 425 -1.98 -26.86 2.87
N VAL A 426 -2.25 -25.55 2.97
CA VAL A 426 -2.09 -24.76 4.21
C VAL A 426 -3.18 -25.14 5.21
N LEU A 427 -4.40 -25.38 4.74
CA LEU A 427 -5.53 -25.79 5.60
C LEU A 427 -5.35 -27.19 6.22
N ARG A 428 -4.50 -28.04 5.64
CA ARG A 428 -4.21 -29.38 6.19
C ARG A 428 -3.34 -29.35 7.45
N VAL A 429 -2.75 -28.23 7.81
CA VAL A 429 -1.80 -28.16 8.93
C VAL A 429 -2.53 -28.18 10.29
N LEU A 430 -3.80 -27.78 10.34
CA LEU A 430 -4.71 -28.01 11.47
C LEU A 430 -5.73 -29.10 11.13
N GLU A 431 -5.28 -30.24 10.60
CA GLU A 431 -6.10 -31.40 10.20
C GLU A 431 -7.05 -31.94 11.30
N LEU A 432 -6.92 -31.46 12.54
CA LEU A 432 -7.73 -31.82 13.70
C LEU A 432 -8.82 -30.79 14.08
N CYS A 433 -8.94 -29.65 13.39
CA CYS A 433 -10.05 -28.71 13.61
C CYS A 433 -11.20 -29.03 12.62
N PRO A 434 -12.28 -29.72 13.04
CA PRO A 434 -13.37 -30.10 12.14
C PRO A 434 -14.36 -28.94 11.88
N VAL A 435 -14.09 -27.73 12.37
CA VAL A 435 -15.04 -26.63 12.40
C VAL A 435 -14.86 -25.75 11.17
N TYR A 436 -15.84 -25.84 10.27
CA TYR A 436 -15.99 -24.98 9.10
C TYR A 436 -17.35 -24.31 9.22
N ILE A 437 -17.37 -22.98 9.26
CA ILE A 437 -18.60 -22.21 9.39
C ILE A 437 -18.77 -21.34 8.14
N ASN A 438 -19.97 -21.38 7.56
CA ASN A 438 -20.28 -20.49 6.45
C ASN A 438 -20.35 -19.07 7.00
N VAL A 439 -19.72 -18.12 6.31
CA VAL A 439 -19.73 -16.72 6.73
C VAL A 439 -21.14 -16.14 6.90
N LEU A 440 -22.12 -16.63 6.12
CA LEU A 440 -23.52 -16.18 6.21
C LEU A 440 -24.27 -16.71 7.44
N ASP A 441 -23.72 -17.71 8.14
CA ASP A 441 -24.26 -18.22 9.40
C ASP A 441 -23.75 -17.40 10.61
N LEU A 442 -22.80 -16.50 10.39
CA LEU A 442 -22.22 -15.64 11.43
C LEU A 442 -22.91 -14.28 11.43
N ILE A 443 -23.29 -13.82 12.62
CA ILE A 443 -23.84 -12.48 12.82
C ILE A 443 -22.70 -11.53 13.15
N GLU A 444 -22.44 -10.55 12.29
CA GLU A 444 -21.47 -9.49 12.60
C GLU A 444 -22.03 -8.59 13.71
N VAL A 445 -21.40 -8.66 14.89
CA VAL A 445 -21.78 -7.84 16.05
C VAL A 445 -21.11 -6.48 15.97
N LYS A 446 -19.83 -6.47 15.58
CA LYS A 446 -19.04 -5.25 15.48
C LYS A 446 -17.81 -5.44 14.59
N ARG A 447 -17.63 -4.59 13.60
CA ARG A 447 -16.35 -4.42 12.89
C ARG A 447 -15.31 -3.78 13.82
N LEU A 448 -14.17 -4.44 14.01
CA LEU A 448 -13.09 -3.96 14.89
C LEU A 448 -11.98 -3.26 14.12
N LYS A 449 -11.55 -3.86 13.02
CA LYS A 449 -10.56 -3.33 12.06
C LYS A 449 -10.99 -3.74 10.65
N ASP A 450 -10.26 -3.26 9.65
CA ASP A 450 -10.32 -3.86 8.32
C ASP A 450 -10.06 -5.37 8.45
N ARG A 451 -10.90 -6.19 7.79
CA ARG A 451 -10.87 -7.68 7.84
C ARG A 451 -11.15 -8.35 9.20
N VAL A 452 -11.22 -7.60 10.30
CA VAL A 452 -11.44 -8.16 11.66
C VAL A 452 -12.80 -7.74 12.24
N SER A 453 -13.63 -8.71 12.61
CA SER A 453 -14.94 -8.49 13.22
C SER A 453 -15.12 -9.34 14.46
N ARG A 454 -15.82 -8.79 15.45
CA ARG A 454 -16.49 -9.60 16.46
C ARG A 454 -17.78 -10.14 15.86
N VAL A 455 -17.94 -11.46 15.90
CA VAL A 455 -19.09 -12.17 15.34
C VAL A 455 -19.76 -13.03 16.42
N ALA A 456 -21.03 -13.34 16.22
CA ALA A 456 -21.77 -14.29 17.04
C ALA A 456 -22.28 -15.45 16.20
N LEU A 457 -22.19 -16.66 16.75
CA LEU A 457 -22.90 -17.84 16.24
C LEU A 457 -24.00 -18.22 17.23
N LEU A 458 -25.24 -18.35 16.76
CA LEU A 458 -26.36 -18.81 17.59
C LEU A 458 -26.37 -20.33 17.63
N GLN A 459 -26.26 -20.91 18.82
CA GLN A 459 -26.42 -22.36 18.99
C GLN A 459 -27.88 -22.73 19.22
N GLU A 460 -28.44 -23.52 18.32
CA GLU A 460 -29.73 -24.18 18.56
C GLU A 460 -29.58 -25.34 19.54
N PRO A 461 -30.54 -25.59 20.46
CA PRO A 461 -31.83 -24.88 20.63
C PRO A 461 -31.79 -23.71 21.63
N THR A 462 -30.64 -23.43 22.24
CA THR A 462 -30.55 -22.49 23.37
C THR A 462 -30.58 -21.02 22.92
N ASN A 463 -30.24 -20.75 21.65
CA ASN A 463 -30.07 -19.42 21.08
C ASN A 463 -29.13 -18.51 21.89
N ILE A 464 -28.21 -19.12 22.64
CA ILE A 464 -27.16 -18.39 23.35
C ILE A 464 -26.08 -18.05 22.32
N PRO A 465 -25.74 -16.76 22.14
CA PRO A 465 -24.71 -16.36 21.21
C PRO A 465 -23.32 -16.77 21.74
N ILE A 466 -22.54 -17.42 20.88
CA ILE A 466 -21.11 -17.62 21.09
C ILE A 466 -20.37 -16.52 20.35
N PHE A 467 -19.67 -15.67 21.11
CA PHE A 467 -18.86 -14.59 20.56
C PHE A 467 -17.47 -15.08 20.18
N MET A 468 -17.01 -14.65 19.01
CA MET A 468 -15.72 -15.01 18.43
C MET A 468 -15.16 -13.80 17.67
N ILE A 469 -13.87 -13.83 17.38
CA ILE A 469 -13.26 -12.90 16.44
C ILE A 469 -13.10 -13.62 15.09
N MET A 470 -13.66 -13.01 14.05
CA MET A 470 -13.47 -13.43 12.67
C MET A 470 -12.43 -12.55 12.00
N LYS A 471 -11.43 -13.19 11.39
CA LYS A 471 -10.53 -12.56 10.43
C LYS A 471 -10.77 -13.16 9.05
N MET A 472 -11.01 -12.32 8.04
CA MET A 472 -11.30 -12.80 6.69
C MET A 472 -10.75 -11.91 5.57
N ALA A 473 -10.35 -12.54 4.48
CA ALA A 473 -10.01 -11.89 3.24
C ALA A 473 -11.28 -11.56 2.43
N SER A 474 -11.65 -10.28 2.41
CA SER A 474 -12.76 -9.82 1.56
C SER A 474 -12.41 -9.92 0.08
N PHE A 475 -11.13 -9.81 -0.31
CA PHE A 475 -10.65 -9.94 -1.69
C PHE A 475 -9.33 -10.74 -1.79
N ALA A 476 -8.99 -11.17 -3.01
CA ALA A 476 -7.83 -12.03 -3.31
C ALA A 476 -6.48 -11.53 -2.74
N ARG A 477 -6.29 -10.21 -2.68
CA ARG A 477 -5.04 -9.58 -2.22
C ARG A 477 -4.73 -9.85 -0.74
N ASP A 478 -5.74 -10.12 0.07
CA ASP A 478 -5.58 -10.29 1.52
C ASP A 478 -5.43 -11.76 1.93
N VAL A 479 -5.61 -12.69 0.99
CA VAL A 479 -5.57 -14.14 1.25
C VAL A 479 -4.21 -14.57 1.77
N CYS A 480 -3.11 -14.07 1.19
CA CYS A 480 -1.76 -14.44 1.61
C CYS A 480 -1.47 -14.08 3.07
N ALA A 481 -1.95 -12.92 3.53
CA ALA A 481 -1.78 -12.48 4.92
C ALA A 481 -2.55 -13.40 5.89
N MET A 482 -3.80 -13.73 5.54
CA MET A 482 -4.62 -14.65 6.34
C MET A 482 -4.05 -16.07 6.36
N GLN A 483 -3.51 -16.56 5.24
CA GLN A 483 -2.84 -17.87 5.19
C GLN A 483 -1.63 -17.93 6.12
N ARG A 484 -0.81 -16.87 6.13
CA ARG A 484 0.37 -16.80 7.00
C ARG A 484 -0.01 -16.86 8.47
N GLU A 485 -1.06 -16.15 8.88
CA GLU A 485 -1.54 -16.19 10.25
C GLU A 485 -2.08 -17.59 10.63
N VAL A 486 -2.80 -18.26 9.73
CA VAL A 486 -3.22 -19.67 9.91
C VAL A 486 -2.02 -20.60 10.07
N GLU A 487 -0.95 -20.41 9.29
CA GLU A 487 0.29 -21.19 9.41
C GLU A 487 0.94 -21.01 10.79
N VAL A 488 0.90 -19.80 11.35
CA VAL A 488 1.40 -19.51 12.70
C VAL A 488 0.58 -20.24 13.75
N TYR A 489 -0.75 -20.17 13.69
CA TYR A 489 -1.60 -20.95 14.61
C TYR A 489 -1.33 -22.45 14.52
N ALA A 490 -1.14 -22.96 13.31
CA ALA A 490 -0.80 -24.36 13.11
C ALA A 490 0.56 -24.74 13.70
N HIS A 491 1.54 -23.83 13.61
CA HIS A 491 2.87 -24.00 14.19
C HIS A 491 2.84 -23.94 15.72
N LEU A 492 2.12 -22.97 16.31
CA LEU A 492 1.90 -22.88 17.76
C LEU A 492 1.25 -24.16 18.31
N PHE A 493 0.31 -24.73 17.57
CA PHE A 493 -0.30 -26.01 17.93
C PHE A 493 0.70 -27.16 17.89
N ALA A 494 1.51 -27.24 16.83
CA ALA A 494 2.53 -28.27 16.68
C ALA A 494 3.63 -28.22 17.75
N THR A 495 3.95 -27.02 18.26
CA THR A 495 4.97 -26.79 19.30
C THR A 495 4.39 -26.74 20.72
N ALA A 496 3.09 -26.97 20.89
CA ALA A 496 2.38 -26.89 22.16
C ALA A 496 2.46 -25.51 22.86
N ALA A 497 2.61 -24.44 22.07
CA ALA A 497 2.69 -23.05 22.53
C ALA A 497 1.39 -22.26 22.26
N ASN A 498 0.24 -22.94 22.28
CA ASN A 498 -1.07 -22.34 22.00
C ASN A 498 -1.44 -21.21 22.96
N ASN A 499 -0.91 -21.21 24.19
CA ASN A 499 -1.18 -20.19 25.20
C ASN A 499 -0.59 -18.82 24.85
N LEU A 500 0.28 -18.71 23.84
CA LEU A 500 0.88 -17.44 23.40
C LEU A 500 -0.08 -16.61 22.54
N ALA A 501 -1.18 -17.19 22.05
CA ALA A 501 -2.19 -16.54 21.20
C ALA A 501 -3.61 -16.93 21.63
N PRO A 502 -4.66 -16.17 21.24
CA PRO A 502 -6.04 -16.60 21.46
C PRO A 502 -6.36 -17.93 20.76
N ASP A 503 -7.27 -18.74 21.29
CA ASP A 503 -7.50 -20.07 20.72
C ASP A 503 -8.03 -19.99 19.28
N PHE A 504 -7.48 -20.82 18.39
CA PHE A 504 -8.02 -20.99 17.03
C PHE A 504 -9.27 -21.87 17.08
N LEU A 505 -10.39 -21.38 16.56
CA LEU A 505 -11.70 -22.03 16.71
C LEU A 505 -12.19 -22.73 15.45
N GLY A 506 -11.81 -22.27 14.26
CA GLY A 506 -12.25 -22.88 13.01
C GLY A 506 -12.03 -22.03 11.77
N TYR A 507 -12.42 -22.56 10.62
CA TYR A 507 -12.33 -21.89 9.33
C TYR A 507 -13.64 -21.23 8.94
N VAL A 508 -13.54 -20.11 8.23
CA VAL A 508 -14.68 -19.41 7.63
C VAL A 508 -14.65 -19.60 6.13
N TYR A 509 -15.76 -20.08 5.56
CA TYR A 509 -15.88 -20.33 4.13
C TYR A 509 -17.06 -19.59 3.50
N GLU A 510 -17.03 -19.48 2.17
CA GLU A 510 -18.12 -18.96 1.37
C GLU A 510 -18.67 -20.03 0.46
N GLU A 511 -19.99 -20.25 0.47
CA GLU A 511 -20.72 -21.16 -0.42
C GLU A 511 -20.40 -22.66 -0.23
N HIS A 512 -19.13 -23.06 -0.23
CA HIS A 512 -18.66 -24.44 -0.05
C HIS A 512 -17.43 -24.48 0.88
N GLU A 513 -17.29 -25.53 1.70
CA GLU A 513 -16.22 -25.67 2.69
C GLU A 513 -14.79 -25.60 2.09
N ASP A 514 -14.65 -25.83 0.79
CA ASP A 514 -13.37 -25.73 0.11
C ASP A 514 -12.95 -24.32 -0.27
N ARG A 515 -13.87 -23.37 -0.16
CA ARG A 515 -13.64 -21.95 -0.41
C ARG A 515 -13.48 -21.21 0.92
N VAL A 516 -12.41 -21.56 1.63
CA VAL A 516 -12.05 -20.89 2.88
C VAL A 516 -11.50 -19.50 2.59
N VAL A 517 -12.08 -18.49 3.22
CA VAL A 517 -11.70 -17.07 3.06
C VAL A 517 -11.18 -16.45 4.35
N GLY A 518 -11.26 -17.17 5.47
CA GLY A 518 -10.86 -16.65 6.77
C GLY A 518 -10.88 -17.72 7.86
N PHE A 519 -10.79 -17.27 9.11
CA PHE A 519 -10.81 -18.12 10.29
C PHE A 519 -11.43 -17.41 11.49
N LEU A 520 -11.76 -18.21 12.50
CA LEU A 520 -12.31 -17.78 13.79
C LEU A 520 -11.30 -18.04 14.89
N MET A 521 -11.22 -17.10 15.81
CA MET A 521 -10.41 -17.18 17.01
C MET A 521 -11.23 -16.76 18.24
N GLU A 522 -10.76 -17.15 19.42
CA GLU A 522 -11.31 -16.77 20.71
C GLU A 522 -11.48 -15.26 20.83
N ASP A 523 -12.64 -14.84 21.31
CA ASP A 523 -12.89 -13.46 21.75
C ASP A 523 -12.24 -13.26 23.12
N PHE A 524 -10.92 -13.10 23.09
CA PHE A 524 -10.09 -12.98 24.28
C PHE A 524 -10.21 -11.56 24.87
N GLU A 525 -11.13 -11.39 25.81
CA GLU A 525 -11.43 -10.09 26.43
C GLU A 525 -10.32 -9.67 27.41
N GLY A 526 -9.51 -8.69 27.02
CA GLY A 526 -8.48 -8.10 27.89
C GLY A 526 -8.19 -6.65 27.54
N ARG A 527 -7.22 -6.05 28.24
CA ARG A 527 -6.74 -4.69 27.93
C ARG A 527 -5.51 -4.75 27.04
N TRP A 528 -5.27 -3.70 26.28
CA TRP A 528 -4.01 -3.55 25.54
C TRP A 528 -2.83 -3.42 26.52
N ALA A 529 -1.66 -3.94 26.11
CA ALA A 529 -0.43 -3.79 26.87
C ALA A 529 -0.01 -2.31 26.94
N ASN A 530 0.64 -1.95 28.04
CA ASN A 530 1.27 -0.66 28.27
C ASN A 530 2.68 -0.86 28.84
N ALA A 531 3.35 0.24 29.20
CA ALA A 531 4.73 0.23 29.72
C ALA A 531 4.93 -0.70 30.93
N ASP A 532 3.90 -0.87 31.77
CA ASP A 532 3.98 -1.70 32.98
C ASP A 532 3.97 -3.21 32.66
N ASP A 533 3.59 -3.62 31.44
CA ASP A 533 3.52 -5.02 31.01
C ASP A 533 4.74 -5.47 30.20
N LEU A 534 5.81 -4.66 30.19
CA LEU A 534 6.98 -4.89 29.33
C LEU A 534 7.63 -6.26 29.60
N GLU A 535 7.72 -6.66 30.86
CA GLU A 535 8.32 -7.95 31.25
C GLU A 535 7.49 -9.11 30.72
N GLU A 536 6.17 -9.10 30.92
CA GLU A 536 5.30 -10.16 30.42
C GLU A 536 5.23 -10.19 28.89
N CYS A 537 5.28 -9.03 28.22
CA CYS A 537 5.34 -8.97 26.76
C CYS A 537 6.67 -9.53 26.22
N PHE A 538 7.78 -9.26 26.91
CA PHE A 538 9.10 -9.78 26.56
C PHE A 538 9.13 -11.30 26.66
N ASP A 539 8.57 -11.87 27.73
CA ASP A 539 8.49 -13.31 27.94
C ASP A 539 7.72 -13.98 26.80
N VAL A 540 6.56 -13.43 26.41
CA VAL A 540 5.76 -14.00 25.33
C VAL A 540 6.46 -13.93 23.97
N VAL A 541 7.15 -12.83 23.65
CA VAL A 541 7.94 -12.71 22.41
C VAL A 541 9.12 -13.68 22.42
N THR A 542 9.79 -13.83 23.56
CA THR A 542 10.88 -14.79 23.73
C THR A 542 10.38 -16.23 23.54
N ASP A 543 9.20 -16.55 24.06
CA ASP A 543 8.57 -17.85 23.86
C ASP A 543 8.18 -18.10 22.40
N LEU A 544 7.70 -17.08 21.68
CA LEU A 544 7.52 -17.15 20.22
C LEU A 544 8.85 -17.46 19.52
N HIS A 545 9.94 -16.77 19.90
CA HIS A 545 11.27 -17.01 19.33
C HIS A 545 11.79 -18.42 19.62
N ASN A 546 11.50 -18.96 20.80
CA ASN A 546 11.90 -20.30 21.23
C ASN A 546 11.22 -21.39 20.40
N VAL A 547 9.97 -21.16 20.00
CA VAL A 547 9.27 -22.06 19.05
C VAL A 547 9.59 -21.75 17.59
N GLY A 548 10.43 -20.76 17.31
CA GLY A 548 10.88 -20.43 15.95
C GLY A 548 9.94 -19.49 15.18
N ILE A 549 9.12 -18.70 15.87
CA ILE A 549 8.31 -17.65 15.26
C ILE A 549 8.97 -16.30 15.51
N ILE A 550 9.08 -15.47 14.48
CA ILE A 550 9.36 -14.03 14.58
C ILE A 550 8.08 -13.31 14.19
N HIS A 551 7.57 -12.38 15.00
CA HIS A 551 6.27 -11.75 14.73
C HIS A 551 6.35 -10.74 13.58
N GLY A 552 7.45 -9.98 13.48
CA GLY A 552 7.78 -9.09 12.37
C GLY A 552 7.00 -7.76 12.34
N ASP A 553 6.10 -7.53 13.29
CA ASP A 553 5.28 -6.31 13.40
C ASP A 553 4.75 -6.15 14.84
N LEU A 554 5.65 -5.90 15.79
CA LEU A 554 5.25 -5.68 17.18
C LEU A 554 4.66 -4.29 17.36
N HIS A 555 3.53 -4.21 18.06
CA HIS A 555 2.88 -2.96 18.45
C HIS A 555 2.09 -3.20 19.75
N PRO A 556 1.85 -2.20 20.65
CA PRO A 556 1.16 -2.45 21.91
C PRO A 556 -0.26 -2.98 21.72
N SER A 557 -0.90 -2.63 20.60
CA SER A 557 -2.23 -3.15 20.22
C SER A 557 -2.24 -4.60 19.76
N ASN A 558 -1.08 -5.26 19.68
CA ASN A 558 -0.96 -6.66 19.29
C ASN A 558 -0.83 -7.56 20.52
N PHE A 559 -0.75 -6.97 21.72
CA PHE A 559 -0.69 -7.68 22.99
C PHE A 559 -1.97 -7.44 23.78
N ILE A 560 -2.67 -8.53 24.11
CA ILE A 560 -3.83 -8.51 24.99
C ILE A 560 -3.41 -9.05 26.35
N VAL A 561 -3.55 -8.22 27.37
CA VAL A 561 -3.25 -8.55 28.77
C VAL A 561 -4.54 -8.95 29.47
N HIS A 562 -4.57 -10.15 30.02
CA HIS A 562 -5.67 -10.68 30.81
C HIS A 562 -5.19 -11.05 32.22
N GLU A 563 -5.97 -10.71 33.25
CA GLU A 563 -5.59 -10.91 34.67
C GLU A 563 -5.30 -12.38 35.01
N ASP A 564 -6.15 -13.31 34.58
CA ASP A 564 -6.00 -14.75 34.89
C ASP A 564 -5.15 -15.55 33.88
N PHE A 565 -4.99 -15.06 32.64
CA PHE A 565 -4.42 -15.84 31.53
C PHE A 565 -3.14 -15.24 30.95
N GLY A 566 -2.64 -14.15 31.54
CA GLY A 566 -1.41 -13.48 31.12
C GLY A 566 -1.56 -12.73 29.80
N VAL A 567 -0.43 -12.58 29.10
CA VAL A 567 -0.34 -11.85 27.84
C VAL A 567 -0.48 -12.81 26.66
N ARG A 568 -1.29 -12.43 25.67
CA ARG A 568 -1.40 -13.14 24.39
C ARG A 568 -1.16 -12.19 23.24
N VAL A 569 -0.52 -12.70 22.19
CA VAL A 569 -0.18 -11.96 20.98
C VAL A 569 -1.18 -12.27 19.88
N ILE A 570 -1.53 -11.25 19.10
CA ILE A 570 -2.42 -11.31 17.95
C ILE A 570 -1.77 -10.63 16.75
N ASP A 571 -2.33 -10.85 15.55
CA ASP A 571 -1.93 -10.15 14.32
C ASP A 571 -0.63 -10.67 13.67
N PHE A 572 -0.58 -11.98 13.43
CA PHE A 572 0.58 -12.66 12.85
C PHE A 572 0.69 -12.53 11.31
N GLU A 573 0.10 -11.51 10.69
CA GLU A 573 0.08 -11.34 9.24
C GLU A 573 1.48 -11.07 8.63
N SER A 574 2.41 -10.61 9.47
CA SER A 574 3.82 -10.32 9.12
C SER A 574 4.81 -11.37 9.64
N ALA A 575 4.32 -12.41 10.32
CA ALA A 575 5.17 -13.33 11.05
C ALA A 575 5.91 -14.34 10.17
N GLU A 576 7.15 -14.65 10.54
CA GLU A 576 7.99 -15.64 9.88
C GLU A 576 8.19 -16.88 10.75
N ILE A 577 8.00 -18.07 10.16
CA ILE A 577 8.23 -19.36 10.83
C ILE A 577 9.57 -19.94 10.37
N HIS A 578 10.48 -20.13 11.33
CA HIS A 578 11.81 -20.68 11.12
C HIS A 578 11.90 -22.09 11.73
N ARG A 579 12.03 -23.11 10.87
CA ARG A 579 12.14 -24.51 11.30
C ARG A 579 13.60 -24.86 11.60
N THR A 580 13.87 -25.31 12.82
CA THR A 580 15.18 -25.88 13.20
C THR A 580 15.45 -27.14 12.37
N GLY A 581 16.59 -27.17 11.67
CA GLY A 581 17.04 -28.33 10.87
C GLY A 581 17.10 -28.13 9.35
N ASN A 582 16.79 -26.94 8.82
CA ASN A 582 17.10 -26.61 7.43
C ASN A 582 18.58 -26.19 7.28
N ALA A 583 19.35 -26.91 6.47
CA ALA A 583 20.79 -26.72 6.28
C ALA A 583 21.22 -25.38 5.61
N PHE A 584 20.30 -24.42 5.49
CA PHE A 584 20.50 -23.13 4.82
C PHE A 584 20.03 -21.93 5.65
N VAL A 585 19.65 -22.12 6.92
CA VAL A 585 19.29 -21.01 7.80
C VAL A 585 20.58 -20.40 8.36
N ASP A 586 20.82 -19.15 8.04
CA ASP A 586 21.86 -18.33 8.66
C ASP A 586 21.44 -18.04 10.10
N GLU A 587 21.97 -18.83 11.05
CA GLU A 587 21.65 -18.71 12.48
C GLU A 587 22.04 -17.33 13.04
N GLU A 588 23.06 -16.68 12.47
CA GLU A 588 23.49 -15.34 12.87
C GLU A 588 22.44 -14.30 12.46
N ALA A 589 21.99 -14.35 11.19
CA ALA A 589 20.91 -13.47 10.72
C ALA A 589 19.57 -13.71 11.45
N LEU A 590 19.28 -14.95 11.83
CA LEU A 590 18.08 -15.27 12.62
C LEU A 590 18.17 -14.67 14.04
N GLN A 591 19.33 -14.79 14.68
CA GLN A 591 19.56 -14.21 16.00
C GLN A 591 19.49 -12.68 15.95
N GLU A 592 20.04 -12.04 14.91
CA GLU A 592 19.93 -10.59 14.71
C GLU A 592 18.46 -10.13 14.61
N LYS A 593 17.61 -10.89 13.89
CA LYS A 593 16.18 -10.57 13.81
C LYS A 593 15.47 -10.70 15.16
N LYS A 594 15.80 -11.72 15.95
CA LYS A 594 15.25 -11.91 17.30
C LYS A 594 15.64 -10.74 18.21
N ASP A 595 16.92 -10.39 18.22
CA ASP A 595 17.45 -9.29 19.03
C ASP A 595 16.82 -7.95 18.62
N GLU A 596 16.59 -7.74 17.32
CA GLU A 596 15.93 -6.55 16.81
C GLU A 596 14.46 -6.45 17.24
N GLU A 597 13.71 -7.55 17.15
CA GLU A 597 12.30 -7.58 17.59
C GLU A 597 12.16 -7.29 19.09
N ILE A 598 13.08 -7.81 19.90
CA ILE A 598 13.17 -7.51 21.34
C ILE A 598 13.48 -6.02 21.60
N ARG A 599 14.46 -5.44 20.89
CA ARG A 599 14.79 -4.00 21.03
C ARG A 599 13.61 -3.09 20.64
N GLN A 600 12.88 -3.49 19.60
CA GLN A 600 11.69 -2.76 19.16
C GLN A 600 10.60 -2.77 20.24
N LEU A 601 10.37 -3.91 20.90
CA LEU A 601 9.38 -4.04 21.96
C LEU A 601 9.62 -3.05 23.11
N GLU A 602 10.86 -2.93 23.61
CA GLU A 602 11.23 -1.97 24.67
C GLU A 602 10.92 -0.54 24.25
N THR A 603 11.32 -0.16 23.02
CA THR A 603 11.10 1.19 22.48
C THR A 603 9.61 1.52 22.35
N ILE A 604 8.82 0.52 21.98
CA ILE A 604 7.40 0.65 21.66
C ILE A 604 6.55 0.77 22.93
N LEU A 605 6.84 -0.02 23.98
CA LEU A 605 6.06 0.01 25.23
C LEU A 605 6.50 1.11 26.19
N LEU A 606 7.79 1.48 26.23
CA LEU A 606 8.28 2.56 27.11
C LEU A 606 8.08 3.96 26.53
N GLY A 607 7.84 4.06 25.22
CA GLY A 607 7.92 5.31 24.46
C GLY A 607 9.36 5.82 24.37
N SER A 608 9.70 6.53 23.29
CA SER A 608 11.06 7.06 23.14
C SER A 608 11.45 7.91 24.36
N PRO A 609 12.58 7.64 25.03
CA PRO A 609 13.10 8.60 25.99
C PRO A 609 13.40 9.88 25.22
N GLY A 610 12.71 10.97 25.59
CA GLY A 610 13.07 12.30 25.09
C GLY A 610 14.56 12.56 25.32
N PRO A 611 15.22 13.38 24.48
CA PRO A 611 16.65 13.57 24.55
C PRO A 611 17.06 13.97 25.96
N SER A 612 17.89 13.13 26.60
CA SER A 612 18.48 13.44 27.89
C SER A 612 19.35 14.68 27.72
N VAL A 613 18.95 15.77 28.37
CA VAL A 613 19.77 16.97 28.50
C VAL A 613 20.98 16.60 29.35
N SER A 614 22.15 16.52 28.72
CA SER A 614 23.47 16.65 29.37
C SER A 614 24.43 17.36 28.43
#